data_AF-E9IJ98-F1
#
_entry.id   AF-E9IJ98-F1
#
_cell.length_a   1.000
_cell.length_b   1.000
_cell.length_c   1.000
_cell.angle_alpha   90.00
_cell.angle_beta   90.00
_cell.angle_gamma   90.00
#
_symmetry.space_group_name_H-M   'P 1'
#
loop_
_entity.id
_entity.type
_entity.pdbx_description
1 polymer ?
#
loop_
_entity_poly.entity_id
_entity_poly.type
_entity_poly.pdbx_seq_one_letter_code
_entity_poly.pdbx_strand_id
1 'polypeptide(L)'
;YLLEEIEKYLQTGDENDINILQKHMDRYTLILAANVFLLSCAGLLICLRPLITKETFPVDVWYPSFMNTPFRQRLIYISQIFSGIECVLCFNTDITIALFFCYSTAKLEVLQRDLQSAKTKNYVRKCIMQHQDIIK
;
A
#
# COMPACT_ATOMS: atom_id res chain seq x y z
N TYR A 1 -14.90 4.97 -5.40
CA TYR A 1 -14.89 4.86 -6.86
C TYR A 1 -14.09 3.65 -7.34
N LEU A 2 -12.75 3.68 -7.36
CA LEU A 2 -11.98 2.56 -7.94
C LEU A 2 -12.01 1.27 -7.09
N LEU A 3 -12.04 1.37 -5.76
CA LEU A 3 -12.26 0.18 -4.91
C LEU A 3 -13.64 -0.46 -5.17
N GLU A 4 -14.68 0.36 -5.39
CA GLU A 4 -16.01 -0.12 -5.76
C GLU A 4 -16.02 -0.73 -7.16
N GLU A 5 -15.18 -0.24 -8.07
CA GLU A 5 -15.03 -0.79 -9.42
C GLU A 5 -14.31 -2.15 -9.40
N ILE A 6 -13.27 -2.29 -8.58
CA ILE A 6 -12.59 -3.56 -8.32
C ILE A 6 -13.58 -4.55 -7.67
N GLU A 7 -14.34 -4.10 -6.67
CA GLU A 7 -15.35 -4.92 -6.00
C GLU A 7 -16.44 -5.40 -6.96
N LYS A 8 -16.97 -4.50 -7.80
CA LYS A 8 -17.92 -4.87 -8.87
C LYS A 8 -17.31 -5.83 -9.87
N TYR A 9 -16.05 -5.63 -10.27
CA TYR A 9 -15.38 -6.54 -11.19
C TYR A 9 -15.18 -7.93 -10.58
N LEU A 10 -14.87 -8.02 -9.29
CA LEU A 10 -14.79 -9.29 -8.57
C LEU A 10 -16.16 -10.01 -8.46
N GLN A 11 -17.25 -9.25 -8.38
CA GLN A 11 -18.61 -9.83 -8.29
C GLN A 11 -19.20 -10.25 -9.64
N THR A 12 -18.76 -9.62 -10.74
CA THR A 12 -19.40 -9.77 -12.06
C THR A 12 -18.47 -10.29 -13.16
N GLY A 13 -17.18 -10.45 -12.86
CA GLY A 13 -16.14 -10.84 -13.82
C GLY A 13 -16.15 -12.32 -14.20
N ASP A 14 -15.49 -12.64 -15.31
CA ASP A 14 -15.28 -14.02 -15.75
C ASP A 14 -14.38 -14.78 -14.76
N GLU A 15 -14.67 -16.06 -14.53
CA GLU A 15 -13.99 -16.88 -13.53
C GLU A 15 -12.48 -17.00 -13.81
N ASN A 16 -12.08 -16.97 -15.09
CA ASN A 16 -10.68 -17.03 -15.49
C ASN A 16 -9.93 -15.72 -15.22
N ASP A 17 -10.59 -14.58 -15.44
CA ASP A 17 -10.04 -13.25 -15.13
C ASP A 17 -9.86 -13.06 -13.62
N ILE A 18 -10.85 -13.49 -12.84
CA ILE A 18 -10.81 -13.46 -11.37
C ILE A 18 -9.66 -14.33 -10.86
N ASN A 19 -9.45 -15.52 -11.42
CA ASN A 19 -8.35 -16.40 -11.02
C ASN A 19 -6.96 -15.79 -11.29
N ILE A 20 -6.79 -15.08 -12.40
CA ILE A 20 -5.55 -14.34 -12.70
C ILE A 20 -5.34 -13.22 -11.68
N LEU A 21 -6.40 -12.47 -11.38
CA LEU A 21 -6.35 -11.38 -10.39
C LEU A 21 -6.00 -11.92 -9.00
N GLN A 22 -6.65 -13.01 -8.59
CA GLN A 22 -6.47 -13.65 -7.30
C GLN A 22 -5.05 -14.20 -7.15
N LYS A 23 -4.48 -14.80 -8.20
CA LYS A 23 -3.08 -15.24 -8.22
C LYS A 23 -2.09 -14.09 -7.98
N HIS A 24 -2.34 -12.92 -8.57
CA HIS A 24 -1.50 -11.73 -8.32
C HIS A 24 -1.70 -11.17 -6.93
N MET A 25 -2.95 -11.13 -6.46
CA MET A 25 -3.29 -10.72 -5.10
C MET A 25 -2.61 -11.60 -4.06
N ASP A 26 -2.67 -12.93 -4.22
CA ASP A 26 -2.13 -13.89 -3.26
C ASP A 26 -0.60 -13.74 -3.08
N ARG A 27 0.09 -13.41 -4.18
CA ARG A 27 1.52 -13.07 -4.16
C ARG A 27 1.81 -11.79 -3.38
N TYR A 28 0.95 -10.78 -3.50
CA TYR A 28 1.06 -9.52 -2.76
C TYR A 28 0.60 -9.65 -1.30
N THR A 29 -0.34 -10.55 -0.99
CA THR A 29 -0.84 -10.80 0.37
C THR A 29 0.29 -11.18 1.31
N LEU A 30 1.24 -12.02 0.87
CA LEU A 30 2.36 -12.44 1.70
C LEU A 30 3.29 -11.27 2.02
N ILE A 31 3.61 -10.44 1.02
CA ILE A 31 4.45 -9.24 1.20
C ILE A 31 3.75 -8.24 2.12
N LEU A 32 2.44 -8.04 1.92
CA LEU A 32 1.63 -7.17 2.74
C LEU A 32 1.58 -7.65 4.20
N ALA A 33 1.30 -8.93 4.41
CA ALA A 33 1.26 -9.54 5.75
C ALA A 33 2.62 -9.44 6.46
N ALA A 34 3.72 -9.69 5.74
CA ALA A 34 5.06 -9.52 6.29
C ALA A 34 5.35 -8.07 6.70
N ASN A 35 4.95 -7.10 5.87
CA ASN A 35 5.10 -5.68 6.21
C ASN A 35 4.23 -5.26 7.39
N VAL A 36 2.96 -5.69 7.46
CA VAL A 36 2.09 -5.47 8.63
C VAL A 36 2.75 -6.00 9.89
N PHE A 37 3.28 -7.22 9.83
CA PHE A 37 3.93 -7.87 10.95
C PHE A 37 5.16 -7.09 11.42
N LEU A 38 6.04 -6.70 10.49
CA LEU A 38 7.23 -5.90 10.81
C LEU A 38 6.88 -4.54 11.42
N LEU A 39 5.89 -3.83 10.85
CA LEU A 39 5.43 -2.55 11.39
C LEU A 39 4.85 -2.70 12.80
N SER A 40 4.05 -3.76 13.03
CA SER A 40 3.46 -4.04 14.33
C SER A 40 4.53 -4.33 15.38
N CYS A 41 5.55 -5.12 15.04
CA CYS A 41 6.70 -5.37 15.90
C CYS A 41 7.46 -4.07 16.22
N ALA A 42 7.73 -3.23 15.21
CA ALA A 42 8.41 -1.95 15.41
C ALA A 42 7.61 -1.01 16.33
N GLY A 43 6.29 -0.91 16.14
CA GLY A 43 5.41 -0.12 17.00
C GLY A 43 5.41 -0.61 18.45
N LEU A 44 5.34 -1.93 18.67
CA LEU A 44 5.44 -2.53 20.00
C LEU A 44 6.78 -2.22 20.68
N LEU A 45 7.88 -2.30 19.94
CA LEU A 45 9.21 -1.96 20.46
C LEU A 45 9.30 -0.49 20.88
N ILE A 46 8.77 0.44 20.07
CA ILE A 46 8.72 1.87 20.40
C ILE A 46 7.89 2.14 21.65
N CYS A 47 6.73 1.48 21.79
CA CYS A 47 5.87 1.62 22.97
C CYS A 47 6.50 1.03 24.24
N LEU A 48 7.21 -0.09 24.14
CA LEU A 48 7.86 -0.76 25.28
C LEU A 48 9.18 -0.10 25.69
N ARG A 49 9.86 0.59 24.78
CA ARG A 49 11.15 1.26 25.00
C ARG A 49 11.18 2.20 26.22
N PRO A 50 10.25 3.16 26.39
CA PRO A 50 10.26 4.05 27.55
C PRO A 50 10.02 3.30 28.88
N LEU A 51 9.28 2.18 28.85
CA LEU A 51 9.06 1.34 30.03
C LEU A 51 10.34 0.62 30.49
N ILE A 52 11.16 0.18 29.54
CA ILE A 52 12.39 -0.58 29.81
C ILE A 52 13.55 0.36 30.17
N THR A 53 13.65 1.49 29.46
CA THR A 53 14.86 2.34 29.46
C THR A 53 14.75 3.55 30.41
N LYS A 54 13.57 3.80 31.00
CA LYS A 54 13.26 5.02 31.80
C LYS A 54 13.54 6.34 31.06
N GLU A 55 13.62 6.28 29.73
CA GLU A 55 13.89 7.44 28.88
C GLU A 55 12.69 8.37 28.80
N THR A 56 12.96 9.67 28.62
CA THR A 56 11.93 10.72 28.55
C THR A 56 11.12 10.67 27.25
N PHE A 57 11.69 10.05 26.20
CA PHE A 57 11.10 10.01 24.86
C PHE A 57 10.93 8.57 24.37
N PRO A 58 9.87 8.29 23.58
CA PRO A 58 9.66 6.98 22.98
C PRO A 58 10.69 6.63 21.90
N VAL A 59 11.35 7.63 21.30
CA VAL A 59 12.44 7.43 20.33
C VAL A 59 13.68 8.19 20.79
N ASP A 60 14.79 7.46 20.90
CA ASP A 60 16.10 8.05 21.17
C ASP A 60 16.61 8.75 19.91
N VAL A 61 16.65 10.07 20.01
CA VAL A 61 17.13 10.96 18.97
C VAL A 61 18.04 11.97 19.65
N TRP A 62 19.20 12.21 19.07
CA TRP A 62 20.08 13.26 19.56
C TRP A 62 19.43 14.63 19.38
N TYR A 63 19.13 15.29 20.49
CA TYR A 63 18.64 16.66 20.49
C TYR A 63 19.73 17.62 21.01
N PRO A 64 19.94 18.78 20.37
CA PRO A 64 20.88 19.79 20.84
C PRO A 64 20.59 20.22 22.28
N SER A 65 21.64 20.51 23.05
CA SER A 65 21.58 20.80 24.50
C SER A 65 20.66 21.98 24.88
N PHE A 66 20.43 22.92 23.96
CA PHE A 66 19.52 24.06 24.15
C PHE A 66 18.03 23.70 24.03
N MET A 67 17.69 22.46 23.66
CA MET A 67 16.30 21.97 23.56
C MET A 67 15.76 21.38 24.87
N ASN A 68 16.55 21.38 25.94
CA ASN A 68 16.20 20.81 27.25
C ASN A 68 15.21 21.65 28.08
N THR A 69 14.46 22.58 27.49
CA THR A 69 13.40 23.29 28.21
C THR A 69 12.13 22.44 28.25
N PRO A 70 11.37 22.45 29.37
CA PRO A 70 10.20 21.57 29.55
C PRO A 70 9.11 21.78 28.48
N PHE A 71 8.97 23.01 27.95
CA PHE A 71 8.06 23.31 26.86
C PHE A 71 8.48 22.65 25.53
N ARG A 72 9.78 22.71 25.19
CA ARG A 72 10.31 22.09 23.97
C ARG A 72 10.26 20.57 24.03
N GLN A 73 10.58 19.99 25.17
CA GLN A 73 10.46 18.53 25.38
C GLN A 73 9.02 18.05 25.15
N ARG A 74 8.01 18.80 25.61
CA ARG A 74 6.60 18.46 25.34
C ARG A 74 6.26 18.51 23.84
N LEU A 75 6.72 19.53 23.12
CA LEU A 75 6.50 19.63 21.66
C LEU A 75 7.18 18.48 20.91
N ILE A 76 8.40 18.13 21.29
CA ILE A 76 9.14 16.98 20.74
C ILE A 76 8.36 15.68 20.96
N TYR A 77 7.85 15.47 22.17
CA TYR A 77 7.06 14.29 22.50
C TYR A 77 5.78 14.20 21.64
N ILE A 78 5.06 15.30 21.48
CA ILE A 78 3.87 15.37 20.62
C ILE A 78 4.24 15.08 19.16
N SER A 79 5.35 15.64 18.67
CA SER A 79 5.83 15.42 17.31
C SER A 79 6.22 13.95 17.05
N GLN A 80 6.87 13.28 18.02
CA GLN A 80 7.20 11.87 17.91
C GLN A 80 5.94 10.99 17.85
N ILE A 81 4.91 11.32 18.63
CA ILE A 81 3.60 10.64 18.55
C ILE A 81 2.95 10.88 17.18
N PHE A 82 2.95 12.12 16.70
CA PHE A 82 2.37 12.47 15.41
C PHE A 82 3.05 11.74 14.26
N SER A 83 4.37 11.66 14.27
CA SER A 83 5.14 10.89 13.29
C SER A 83 4.80 9.39 13.34
N GLY A 84 4.58 8.84 14.54
CA GLY A 84 4.08 7.46 14.69
C GLY A 84 2.71 7.25 14.05
N ILE A 85 1.79 8.21 14.22
CA ILE A 85 0.46 8.19 13.58
C ILE A 85 0.60 8.30 12.05
N GLU A 86 1.44 9.21 11.55
CA GLU A 86 1.71 9.36 10.11
C GLU A 86 2.24 8.06 9.50
N CYS A 87 3.17 7.36 10.14
CA CYS A 87 3.67 6.09 9.64
C CYS A 87 2.55 5.04 9.46
N VAL A 88 1.60 4.98 10.38
CA VAL A 88 0.43 4.06 10.27
C VAL A 88 -0.50 4.50 9.14
N LEU A 89 -0.71 5.79 8.95
CA LEU A 89 -1.53 6.32 7.86
C LEU A 89 -0.89 6.08 6.48
N CYS A 90 0.41 6.30 6.34
CA CYS A 90 1.17 6.04 5.12
C CYS A 90 1.09 4.56 4.71
N PHE A 91 1.04 3.65 5.69
CA PHE A 91 0.87 2.24 5.40
C PHE A 91 -0.42 1.97 4.61
N ASN A 92 -1.55 2.58 4.99
CA ASN A 92 -2.82 2.43 4.25
C ASN A 92 -2.72 2.93 2.81
N THR A 93 -2.00 4.03 2.58
CA THR A 93 -1.78 4.54 1.22
C THR A 93 -0.91 3.60 0.40
N ASP A 94 0.12 3.01 1.00
CA ASP A 94 1.00 2.04 0.33
C ASP A 94 0.25 0.76 -0.06
N ILE A 95 -0.65 0.25 0.79
CA ILE A 95 -1.53 -0.88 0.45
C ILE A 95 -2.39 -0.52 -0.76
N THR A 96 -3.00 0.65 -0.74
CA THR A 96 -3.90 1.09 -1.80
C THR A 96 -3.16 1.21 -3.13
N ILE A 97 -1.94 1.78 -3.11
CA ILE A 97 -1.08 1.86 -4.29
C ILE A 97 -0.67 0.47 -4.78
N ALA A 98 -0.29 -0.45 -3.89
CA ALA A 98 0.05 -1.82 -4.25
C ALA A 98 -1.13 -2.56 -4.90
N LEU A 99 -2.34 -2.39 -4.37
CA LEU A 99 -3.57 -2.92 -4.96
C LEU A 99 -3.82 -2.37 -6.37
N PHE A 100 -3.58 -1.06 -6.58
CA PHE A 100 -3.69 -0.46 -7.91
C PHE A 100 -2.73 -1.10 -8.91
N PHE A 101 -1.44 -1.23 -8.55
CA PHE A 101 -0.46 -1.88 -9.41
C PHE A 101 -0.82 -3.34 -9.70
N CYS A 102 -1.31 -4.07 -8.70
CA CYS A 102 -1.76 -5.45 -8.85
C CYS A 102 -2.92 -5.55 -9.86
N TYR A 103 -3.95 -4.72 -9.70
CA TYR A 103 -5.09 -4.68 -10.60
C TYR A 103 -4.69 -4.30 -12.03
N SER A 104 -3.90 -3.24 -12.20
CA SER A 104 -3.41 -2.81 -13.52
C SER A 104 -2.55 -3.89 -14.18
N THR A 105 -1.71 -4.59 -13.43
CA THR A 105 -0.89 -5.69 -13.95
C THR A 105 -1.76 -6.86 -14.41
N ALA A 106 -2.74 -7.27 -13.61
CA ALA A 106 -3.66 -8.35 -13.98
C ALA A 106 -4.46 -8.01 -15.24
N LYS A 107 -4.98 -6.77 -15.35
CA LYS A 107 -5.66 -6.28 -16.56
C LYS A 107 -4.75 -6.29 -17.79
N LEU A 108 -3.49 -5.89 -17.63
CA LEU A 108 -2.51 -5.92 -18.71
C LEU A 108 -2.20 -7.36 -19.17
N GLU A 109 -2.17 -8.32 -18.24
CA GLU A 109 -1.96 -9.74 -18.57
C GLU A 109 -3.16 -10.34 -19.33
N VAL A 110 -4.40 -10.02 -18.92
CA VAL A 110 -5.61 -10.38 -19.67
C VAL A 110 -5.56 -9.80 -21.08
N LEU A 111 -5.27 -8.50 -21.19
CA LEU A 111 -5.10 -7.82 -22.47
C LEU A 111 -4.03 -8.49 -23.35
N GLN A 112 -2.90 -8.86 -22.77
CA GLN A 112 -1.83 -9.55 -23.50
C GLN A 112 -2.29 -10.92 -24.03
N ARG A 113 -3.06 -11.69 -23.24
CA ARG A 113 -3.62 -12.98 -23.69
C ARG A 113 -4.60 -12.79 -24.84
N ASP A 114 -5.49 -11.80 -24.76
CA ASP A 114 -6.44 -11.49 -25.82
C ASP A 114 -5.72 -11.04 -27.10
N LEU A 115 -4.65 -10.26 -26.97
CA LEU A 115 -3.80 -9.84 -28.09
C LEU A 115 -3.06 -11.01 -28.75
N GLN A 116 -2.56 -11.97 -27.96
CA GLN A 116 -1.90 -13.16 -28.47
C GLN A 116 -2.88 -14.14 -29.14
N SER A 117 -4.12 -14.21 -28.65
CA SER A 117 -5.22 -15.00 -29.22
C SER A 117 -5.78 -14.36 -30.51
N ALA A 118 -5.78 -13.03 -30.60
CA ALA A 118 -6.28 -12.29 -31.75
C ALA A 118 -5.33 -12.36 -32.96
N LYS A 119 -5.65 -13.23 -33.93
CA LYS A 119 -4.91 -13.38 -35.20
C LYS A 119 -4.86 -12.13 -36.12
N THR A 120 -5.52 -11.01 -35.79
CA THR A 120 -5.74 -9.89 -36.74
C THR A 120 -5.48 -8.51 -36.13
N LYS A 121 -4.63 -7.71 -36.79
CA LYS A 121 -4.25 -6.30 -36.44
C LYS A 121 -5.41 -5.38 -36.03
N ASN A 122 -6.63 -5.62 -36.51
CA ASN A 122 -7.80 -4.79 -36.21
C ASN A 122 -8.31 -4.95 -34.76
N TYR A 123 -8.13 -6.12 -34.14
CA TYR A 123 -8.58 -6.35 -32.75
C TYR A 123 -7.64 -5.64 -31.76
N VAL A 124 -6.34 -5.69 -32.03
CA VAL A 124 -5.28 -4.95 -31.31
C VAL A 124 -5.58 -3.46 -31.28
N ARG A 125 -5.96 -2.89 -32.44
CA ARG A 125 -6.31 -1.46 -32.55
C ARG A 125 -7.54 -1.10 -31.74
N LYS A 126 -8.55 -1.97 -31.69
CA LYS A 126 -9.79 -1.77 -30.92
C LYS A 126 -9.53 -1.78 -29.41
N CYS A 127 -8.68 -2.68 -28.94
CA CYS A 127 -8.31 -2.78 -27.53
C CYS A 127 -7.48 -1.59 -27.04
N ILE A 128 -6.52 -1.12 -27.87
CA ILE A 128 -5.76 0.10 -27.59
C ILE A 128 -6.68 1.33 -27.52
N MET A 129 -7.67 1.45 -28.40
CA MET A 129 -8.66 2.54 -28.35
C MET A 129 -9.55 2.47 -27.10
N GLN A 130 -9.97 1.28 -26.68
CA GLN A 130 -10.74 1.10 -25.44
C GLN A 130 -9.95 1.49 -24.20
N HIS A 131 -8.65 1.18 -24.14
CA HIS A 131 -7.81 1.59 -23.01
C HIS A 131 -7.42 3.08 -23.05
N GLN A 132 -7.34 3.72 -24.22
CA GLN A 132 -7.14 5.18 -24.30
C GLN A 132 -8.32 6.00 -23.79
N ASP A 133 -9.55 5.47 -23.86
CA ASP A 133 -10.74 6.16 -23.35
C ASP A 133 -10.85 6.10 -21.82
N ILE A 134 -10.24 5.08 -21.19
CA ILE A 134 -10.19 4.92 -19.71
C ILE A 134 -9.13 5.85 -19.08
N ILE A 135 -8.13 6.28 -19.85
CA ILE A 135 -7.02 7.15 -19.39
C ILE A 135 -7.38 8.65 -19.52
N LYS A 136 -8.51 8.98 -20.16
CA LYS A 136 -8.95 10.35 -20.38
C LYS A 136 -9.72 10.90 -19.19
#